data_AF-A0A0S4LP23-F1
#
_entry.id   AF-A0A0S4LP23-F1
#
_cell.length_a   1.000
_cell.length_b   1.000
_cell.length_c   1.000
_cell.angle_alpha   90.00
_cell.angle_beta   90.00
_cell.angle_gamma   90.00
#
_symmetry.space_group_name_H-M   'P 1'
#
loop_
_entity.id
_entity.type
_entity.pdbx_description
1 polymer ?
#
loop_
_entity_poly.entity_id
_entity_poly.type
_entity_poly.pdbx_seq_one_letter_code
_entity_poly.pdbx_strand_id
1 'polypeptide(L)' 'MPAATWRRSRVMLPDNNLWVIASSDDKGLLQPFMLEHKGQSKGYYMNIDWEVVALAKTIGYRESDGLGWYAVRVQKQ' A
#
# COMPACT_ATOMS: atom_id res chain seq x y z
N MET A 1 -6.39 -17.46 0.46
CA MET A 1 -6.29 -16.78 -0.86
C MET A 1 -5.68 -17.75 -1.86
N PRO A 2 -6.31 -18.03 -3.02
CA PRO A 2 -5.75 -18.97 -4.00
C PRO A 2 -4.42 -18.46 -4.60
N ALA A 3 -3.49 -19.36 -4.92
CA ALA A 3 -2.16 -19.02 -5.46
C ALA A 3 -2.22 -18.16 -6.75
N ALA A 4 -3.28 -18.29 -7.55
CA ALA A 4 -3.50 -17.48 -8.75
C ALA A 4 -3.66 -15.98 -8.44
N THR A 5 -4.28 -15.64 -7.31
CA THR A 5 -4.52 -14.26 -6.88
C THR A 5 -3.22 -13.55 -6.46
N TRP A 6 -2.23 -14.31 -5.96
CA TRP A 6 -0.92 -13.77 -5.57
C TRP A 6 -0.13 -13.26 -6.78
N ARG A 7 -0.09 -14.01 -7.89
CA ARG A 7 0.74 -13.66 -9.05
C ARG A 7 0.36 -12.33 -9.72
N ARG A 8 -0.87 -11.85 -9.50
CA ARG A 8 -1.38 -10.57 -10.03
C ARG A 8 -1.41 -9.46 -8.98
N SER A 9 -0.93 -9.74 -7.76
CA SER A 9 -0.95 -8.79 -6.66
C SER A 9 0.47 -8.42 -6.25
N ARG A 10 0.68 -7.13 -5.94
CA ARG A 10 1.84 -6.65 -5.19
C ARG A 10 1.35 -6.12 -3.85
N VAL A 11 2.02 -6.48 -2.77
CA VAL A 11 1.83 -5.88 -1.44
C VAL A 11 3.02 -4.98 -1.14
N MET A 12 2.76 -3.79 -0.65
CA MET A 12 3.76 -2.80 -0.28
C MET A 12 3.45 -2.22 1.09
N LEU A 13 4.49 -1.68 1.70
CA LEU A 13 4.43 -1.01 2.98
C LEU A 13 5.09 0.36 2.86
N PRO A 14 4.35 1.40 2.43
CA PRO A 14 4.84 2.76 2.46
C PRO A 14 4.83 3.34 3.88
N ASP A 15 5.84 4.14 4.20
CA ASP A 15 5.88 4.93 5.44
C ASP A 15 4.94 6.15 5.38
N ASN A 16 4.97 6.99 6.43
CA ASN A 16 4.18 8.22 6.50
C ASN A 16 4.51 9.25 5.40
N ASN A 17 5.71 9.19 4.82
CA ASN A 17 6.14 10.03 3.69
C ASN A 17 5.83 9.37 2.34
N LEU A 18 5.12 8.22 2.36
CA LEU A 18 4.78 7.39 1.22
C LEU A 18 5.97 6.75 0.51
N TRP A 19 7.10 6.58 1.19
CA TRP A 19 8.25 5.83 0.66
C TRP A 19 8.07 4.35 0.92
N VAL A 20 8.21 3.52 -0.11
CA VAL A 20 8.08 2.06 0.01
C VAL A 20 9.29 1.48 0.76
N ILE A 21 9.06 0.97 1.97
CA ILE A 21 10.11 0.36 2.80
C ILE A 21 10.05 -1.17 2.83
N ALA A 22 8.96 -1.76 2.31
CA ALA A 22 8.90 -3.17 1.96
C ALA A 22 7.98 -3.39 0.75
N SER A 23 8.33 -4.35 -0.10
CA SER A 23 7.51 -4.82 -1.23
C SER A 23 7.58 -6.34 -1.34
N SER A 24 6.48 -6.99 -1.72
CA SER A 24 6.41 -8.45 -1.90
C SER A 24 7.16 -8.96 -3.14
N ASP A 25 7.64 -8.07 -4.00
CA ASP A 25 8.36 -8.38 -5.23
C ASP A 25 9.67 -7.59 -5.41
N ASP A 26 10.14 -6.98 -4.32
CA ASP A 26 11.36 -6.13 -4.26
C ASP A 26 11.38 -4.91 -5.19
N LYS A 27 10.29 -4.61 -5.91
CA LYS A 27 10.22 -3.45 -6.80
C LYS A 27 9.76 -2.20 -6.06
N GLY A 28 10.33 -1.06 -6.47
CA GLY A 28 9.94 0.25 -5.95
C GLY A 28 10.44 0.53 -4.53
N LEU A 29 11.30 -0.31 -3.96
CA LEU A 29 11.92 -0.05 -2.66
C LEU A 29 12.63 1.31 -2.66
N LEU A 30 12.42 2.08 -1.59
CA LEU A 30 12.93 3.44 -1.39
C LEU A 30 12.50 4.40 -2.52
N GLN A 31 11.35 4.15 -3.14
CA GLN A 31 10.71 5.07 -4.08
C GLN A 31 9.37 5.53 -3.50
N PRO A 32 8.92 6.75 -3.83
CA PRO A 32 7.60 7.22 -3.44
C PRO A 32 6.51 6.44 -4.15
N PHE A 33 5.47 6.07 -3.41
CA PHE A 33 4.23 5.49 -3.95
C PHE A 33 3.11 6.52 -3.86
N MET A 34 2.60 6.98 -5.00
CA MET A 34 1.53 7.96 -5.10
C MET A 34 0.19 7.36 -4.64
N LEU A 35 -0.05 7.34 -3.33
CA LEU A 35 -1.24 6.79 -2.72
C LEU A 35 -2.38 7.82 -2.65
N GLU A 36 -3.49 7.56 -3.36
CA GLU A 36 -4.69 8.38 -3.26
C GLU A 36 -5.56 7.98 -2.06
N HIS A 37 -5.08 8.25 -0.85
CA HIS A 37 -5.85 7.90 0.36
C HIS A 37 -7.04 8.85 0.61
N LYS A 38 -7.06 10.06 0.04
CA LYS A 38 -8.16 11.06 0.13
C LYS A 38 -8.70 11.25 1.56
N GLY A 39 -7.80 11.26 2.55
CA GLY A 39 -8.15 11.36 3.98
C GLY A 39 -8.71 10.08 4.63
N GLN A 40 -8.93 9.01 3.87
CA GLN A 40 -9.39 7.73 4.39
C GLN A 40 -8.26 6.95 5.04
N SER A 41 -8.56 6.34 6.20
CA SER A 41 -7.63 5.44 6.88
C SER A 41 -7.66 4.03 6.30
N LYS A 42 -8.71 3.62 5.61
CA LYS A 42 -8.82 2.33 4.90
C LYS A 42 -9.75 2.47 3.70
N GLY A 43 -9.53 1.70 2.65
CA GLY A 43 -10.39 1.72 1.47
C GLY A 43 -9.73 1.08 0.26
N TYR A 44 -10.35 1.26 -0.91
CA TYR A 44 -9.75 0.91 -2.19
C TYR A 44 -10.18 1.88 -3.28
N TYR A 45 -9.39 1.97 -4.34
CA TYR A 45 -9.70 2.72 -5.54
C TYR A 45 -9.14 2.02 -6.78
N MET A 46 -9.56 2.46 -7.96
CA MET A 46 -8.99 2.03 -9.23
C MET A 46 -8.03 3.12 -9.71
N ASN A 47 -6.78 2.76 -9.99
CA ASN A 47 -5.80 3.71 -10.53
C ASN A 47 -5.96 3.88 -12.05
N ILE A 48 -5.15 4.75 -12.65
CA ILE A 48 -5.15 5.02 -14.09
C ILE A 48 -4.78 3.79 -14.95
N ASP A 49 -4.07 2.83 -14.36
CA ASP A 49 -3.65 1.58 -15.01
C ASP A 49 -4.70 0.46 -14.87
N TRP A 50 -5.93 0.80 -14.42
CA TRP A 50 -7.03 -0.14 -14.17
C TRP A 50 -6.72 -1.21 -13.11
N GLU A 51 -5.80 -0.92 -12.19
CA GLU A 51 -5.47 -1.77 -11.07
C GLU A 51 -6.28 -1.38 -9.84
N VAL A 52 -6.69 -2.39 -9.06
CA VAL A 52 -7.33 -2.18 -7.76
C VAL A 52 -6.24 -1.91 -6.74
N VAL A 53 -6.24 -0.71 -6.17
CA VAL A 53 -5.35 -0.29 -5.08
C VAL A 53 -6.14 -0.28 -3.78
N ALA A 54 -5.86 -1.22 -2.89
CA ALA A 54 -6.42 -1.26 -1.54
C ALA A 54 -5.40 -0.72 -0.52
N LEU A 55 -5.88 0.02 0.48
CA LEU A 55 -5.05 0.64 1.50
C LEU A 55 -5.61 0.48 2.92
N ALA A 56 -4.71 0.44 3.89
CA ALA A 56 -5.02 0.61 5.31
C ALA A 56 -3.88 1.29 6.06
N LYS A 57 -4.15 2.48 6.61
CA LYS A 57 -3.28 3.18 7.55
C LYS A 57 -3.26 2.42 8.88
N THR A 58 -2.07 2.08 9.32
CA THR A 58 -1.84 1.44 10.62
C THR A 58 -1.67 2.51 11.70
N ILE A 59 -2.18 2.23 12.89
CA ILE A 59 -1.88 3.03 14.07
C ILE A 59 -0.42 2.72 14.48
N GLY A 60 0.39 3.75 14.67
CA GLY A 60 1.77 3.59 15.11
C GLY A 60 1.87 2.90 16.48
N TYR A 61 3.04 2.39 16.81
CA TYR A 61 3.29 1.82 18.13
C TYR A 61 3.27 2.92 19.21
N ARG A 62 2.25 2.87 20.09
CA ARG A 62 2.05 3.68 21.31
C ARG A 62 2.01 5.20 21.12
N GLU A 63 0.80 5.76 21.07
CA GLU A 63 0.41 7.19 21.25
C GLU A 63 1.17 8.24 20.43
N SER A 64 2.14 7.82 19.62
CA SER A 64 2.95 8.66 18.76
C SER A 64 2.37 8.53 17.37
N ASP A 65 1.79 9.61 16.86
CA ASP A 65 1.34 9.76 15.48
C ASP A 65 2.48 9.56 14.44
N GLY A 66 3.72 9.37 14.91
CA GLY A 66 4.96 9.59 14.20
C GLY A 66 5.52 8.45 13.36
N LEU A 67 4.87 7.28 13.25
CA LEU A 67 5.38 6.24 12.33
C LEU A 67 4.41 5.82 11.24
N GLY A 68 3.08 5.87 11.47
CA GLY A 68 1.98 5.54 10.54
C GLY A 68 2.37 4.90 9.19
N TRP A 69 2.17 3.60 9.07
CA TRP A 69 2.55 2.86 7.85
C TRP A 69 1.28 2.53 7.10
N TYR A 70 1.30 2.55 5.78
CA TYR A 70 0.18 2.10 4.96
C TYR A 70 0.43 0.65 4.53
N ALA A 71 -0.51 -0.24 4.82
CA ALA A 71 -0.57 -1.51 4.11
C ALA A 71 -1.24 -1.24 2.75
N VAL A 72 -0.50 -1.45 1.66
CA VAL A 72 -1.00 -1.23 0.29
C VAL A 72 -0.99 -2.53 -0.49
N ARG A 73 -2.06 -2.83 -1.21
CA ARG A 73 -2.13 -3.92 -2.18
C ARG A 73 -2.55 -3.38 -3.53
N VAL A 74 -1.75 -3.63 -4.56
CA VAL A 74 -2.08 -3.36 -5.95
C VAL A 74 -2.42 -4.68 -6.63
N GLN A 75 -3.56 -4.78 -7.29
CA GLN A 75 -3.98 -5.98 -8.00
C GLN A 75 -4.41 -5.65 -9.43
N LYS A 76 -3.81 -6.33 -10.39
CA LYS A 76 -4.29 -6.36 -11.79
C LYS A 76 -5.53 -7.22 -11.89
N GLN A 77 -6.56 -6.72 -12.59
CA GLN A 77 -7.73 -7.53 -12.94
C GLN A 77 -7.34 -8.68 -13.88
#